data_AF-A0A072UL05-F1
#
_entry.id   AF-A0A072UL05-F1
#
_cell.length_a   1.000
_cell.length_b   1.000
_cell.length_c   1.000
_cell.angle_alpha   90.00
_cell.angle_beta   90.00
_cell.angle_gamma   90.00
#
_symmetry.space_group_name_H-M   'P 1'
#
loop_
_entity.id
_entity.type
_entity.pdbx_description
1 polymer ?
#
loop_
_entity_poly.entity_id
_entity_poly.type
_entity_poly.pdbx_seq_one_letter_code
_entity_poly.pdbx_strand_id
1 'polypeptide(L)'
;MAPLNSLSKEYPLIDSNFQTFCASHAIYSVEDFLLHDLDALFASAANHSNSERLKQGIHQLLLIVDALHPPVLNGLQLIEDAKRNKHVFSTGCEGIDALLGGGLRVGQLTELVGPSSSGKTQVCLMSSSTVAKNKCSVIYLDTGNSFSPQRIAYFVGQSSDYVSVNQVSLDSDLLSIVWSLFFCLLTGHKIVCK
;
A
#
# COMPACT_ATOMS: atom_id res chain seq x y z
N MET A 1 -3.09 5.33 -9.45
CA MET A 1 -1.65 5.65 -9.62
C MET A 1 -1.46 7.07 -10.15
N ALA A 2 -0.22 7.55 -10.31
CA ALA A 2 0.07 8.91 -10.75
C ALA A 2 -0.45 9.19 -12.19
N PRO A 3 -1.19 10.28 -12.42
CA PRO A 3 -1.69 10.64 -13.74
C PRO A 3 -0.56 11.12 -14.66
N LEU A 4 -0.66 10.93 -15.99
CA LEU A 4 0.42 11.34 -16.91
C LEU A 4 0.71 12.85 -16.87
N ASN A 5 -0.31 13.66 -16.60
CA ASN A 5 -0.16 15.11 -16.49
C ASN A 5 0.73 15.56 -15.32
N SER A 6 0.95 14.73 -14.29
CA SER A 6 1.87 15.07 -13.21
C SER A 6 3.32 15.04 -13.66
N LEU A 7 3.64 14.28 -14.71
CA LEU A 7 4.98 14.12 -15.25
C LEU A 7 5.37 15.26 -16.21
N SER A 8 4.42 15.99 -16.78
CA SER A 8 4.69 17.00 -17.82
C SER A 8 5.55 18.19 -17.35
N LYS A 9 5.66 18.39 -16.03
CA LYS A 9 6.51 19.45 -15.44
C LYS A 9 8.00 19.11 -15.50
N GLU A 10 8.33 17.83 -15.43
CA GLU A 10 9.70 17.32 -15.30
C GLU A 10 10.19 16.68 -16.60
N TYR A 11 9.26 16.19 -17.43
CA TYR A 11 9.54 15.38 -18.62
C TYR A 11 8.96 16.05 -19.88
N PRO A 12 9.79 16.80 -20.65
CA PRO A 12 9.31 17.64 -21.76
C PRO A 12 8.70 16.92 -22.96
N LEU A 13 8.89 15.60 -23.10
CA LEU A 13 8.28 14.81 -24.18
C LEU A 13 6.88 14.30 -23.78
N ILE A 14 6.52 14.37 -22.50
CA ILE A 14 5.16 14.12 -21.99
C ILE A 14 4.34 15.42 -22.09
N ASP A 15 4.35 16.01 -23.28
CA ASP A 15 3.66 17.25 -23.59
C ASP A 15 2.16 17.03 -23.88
N SER A 16 1.41 18.10 -24.15
CA SER A 16 -0.03 18.02 -24.41
C SER A 16 -0.38 17.18 -25.65
N ASN A 17 0.50 17.14 -26.66
CA ASN A 17 0.29 16.31 -27.85
C ASN A 17 0.44 14.84 -27.50
N PHE A 18 1.47 14.49 -26.73
CA PHE A 18 1.66 13.13 -26.23
C PHE A 18 0.51 12.69 -25.33
N GLN A 19 0.04 13.54 -24.43
CA GLN A 19 -1.10 13.25 -23.56
C GLN A 19 -2.40 13.05 -24.35
N THR A 20 -2.61 13.85 -25.40
CA THR A 20 -3.78 13.70 -26.29
C THR A 20 -3.74 12.38 -27.06
N PHE A 21 -2.55 12.00 -27.55
CA PHE A 21 -2.32 10.70 -28.18
C PHE A 21 -2.54 9.54 -27.19
N CYS A 22 -2.03 9.64 -25.96
CA CYS A 22 -2.28 8.63 -24.93
C CYS A 22 -3.78 8.53 -24.61
N ALA A 23 -4.46 9.66 -24.45
CA ALA A 23 -5.89 9.71 -24.20
C ALA A 23 -6.73 9.07 -25.32
N SER A 24 -6.31 9.16 -26.59
CA SER A 24 -7.00 8.47 -27.70
C SER A 24 -6.87 6.95 -27.65
N HIS A 25 -5.92 6.43 -26.86
CA HIS A 25 -5.74 5.00 -26.56
C HIS A 25 -6.25 4.61 -25.17
N ALA A 26 -7.04 5.50 -24.53
CA ALA A 26 -7.53 5.36 -23.16
C ALA A 26 -6.41 5.27 -22.09
N ILE A 27 -5.25 5.87 -22.36
CA ILE A 27 -4.11 5.94 -21.44
C ILE A 27 -4.13 7.31 -20.74
N TYR A 28 -4.40 7.32 -19.42
CA TYR A 28 -4.47 8.54 -18.61
C TYR A 28 -3.46 8.56 -17.45
N SER A 29 -2.93 7.40 -17.09
CA SER A 29 -1.97 7.21 -16.00
C SER A 29 -0.79 6.34 -16.43
N VAL A 30 0.26 6.31 -15.59
CA VAL A 30 1.40 5.40 -15.78
C VAL A 30 0.95 3.94 -15.75
N GLU A 31 -0.08 3.61 -14.97
CA GLU A 31 -0.65 2.26 -14.89
C GLU A 31 -1.26 1.84 -16.23
N ASP A 32 -2.10 2.70 -16.81
CA ASP A 32 -2.74 2.44 -18.09
C ASP A 32 -1.70 2.21 -19.19
N PHE A 33 -0.59 2.96 -19.13
CA PHE A 33 0.52 2.80 -20.07
C PHE A 33 1.22 1.45 -19.91
N LEU A 34 1.49 1.01 -18.68
CA LEU A 34 2.11 -0.28 -18.38
C LEU A 34 1.25 -1.48 -18.78
N LEU A 35 -0.08 -1.32 -18.73
CA LEU A 35 -1.04 -2.34 -19.13
C LEU A 35 -1.30 -2.36 -20.64
N HIS A 36 -0.81 -1.38 -21.38
CA HIS A 36 -1.04 -1.26 -22.81
C HIS A 36 -0.02 -2.06 -23.63
N ASP A 37 -0.45 -2.54 -24.79
CA ASP A 37 0.43 -3.17 -25.77
C ASP A 37 1.35 -2.12 -26.40
N LEU A 38 2.62 -2.15 -26.02
CA LEU A 38 3.63 -1.19 -26.48
C LEU A 38 3.84 -1.27 -27.99
N ASP A 39 3.82 -2.46 -28.59
CA ASP A 39 4.04 -2.63 -30.03
C ASP A 39 2.87 -2.01 -30.82
N ALA A 40 1.64 -2.23 -30.37
CA ALA A 40 0.45 -1.59 -30.93
C ALA A 40 0.49 -0.06 -30.78
N LEU A 41 0.96 0.43 -29.63
CA LEU A 41 1.09 1.87 -29.37
C LEU A 41 2.14 2.53 -30.27
N PHE A 42 3.31 1.88 -30.44
CA PHE A 42 4.36 2.34 -31.36
C PHE A 42 3.88 2.34 -32.82
N ALA A 43 3.14 1.30 -33.23
CA ALA A 43 2.55 1.23 -34.56
C ALA A 43 1.51 2.34 -34.80
N SER A 44 0.68 2.64 -33.80
CA SER A 44 -0.29 3.75 -33.86
C SER A 44 0.42 5.10 -33.96
N ALA A 45 1.46 5.33 -33.14
CA ALA A 45 2.25 6.56 -33.16
C ALA A 45 2.88 6.84 -34.54
N ALA A 46 3.28 5.79 -35.28
CA ALA A 46 3.85 5.92 -36.62
C ALA A 46 2.88 6.52 -37.66
N ASN A 47 1.58 6.47 -37.41
CA ASN A 47 0.55 7.01 -38.32
C ASN A 47 0.25 8.50 -38.09
N HIS A 48 0.90 9.16 -37.13
CA HIS A 48 0.70 10.57 -36.83
C HIS A 48 1.79 11.47 -37.43
N SER A 49 1.43 12.72 -37.73
CA SER A 49 2.36 13.75 -38.23
C SER A 49 3.53 14.03 -37.27
N ASN A 50 3.33 13.83 -35.97
CA ASN A 50 4.35 13.98 -34.92
C ASN A 50 4.96 12.62 -34.49
N SER A 51 4.97 11.61 -35.36
CA SER A 51 5.42 10.24 -35.08
C SER A 51 6.69 10.16 -34.26
N GLU A 52 7.77 10.83 -34.68
CA GLU A 52 9.06 10.75 -33.97
C GLU A 52 8.99 11.30 -32.55
N ARG A 53 8.26 12.40 -32.34
CA ARG A 53 8.08 12.99 -31.02
C ARG A 53 7.22 12.11 -30.11
N LEU A 54 6.19 11.45 -30.67
CA LEU A 54 5.37 10.49 -29.92
C LEU A 54 6.16 9.27 -29.50
N LYS A 55 6.97 8.68 -30.40
CA LYS A 55 7.87 7.56 -30.08
C LYS A 55 8.86 7.95 -28.99
N GLN A 56 9.44 9.15 -29.08
CA GLN A 56 10.31 9.68 -28.03
C GLN A 56 9.58 9.84 -26.69
N GLY A 57 8.32 10.26 -26.69
CA GLY A 57 7.47 10.30 -25.50
C GLY A 57 7.24 8.91 -24.89
N ILE A 58 6.94 7.89 -25.71
CA ILE A 58 6.80 6.49 -25.28
C ILE A 58 8.11 6.02 -24.64
N HIS A 59 9.25 6.25 -25.30
CA HIS A 59 10.56 5.90 -24.76
C HIS A 59 10.90 6.65 -23.47
N GLN A 60 10.58 7.94 -23.36
CA GLN A 60 10.78 8.70 -22.13
C GLN A 60 9.96 8.10 -20.99
N LEU A 61 8.71 7.72 -21.23
CA LEU A 61 7.87 7.10 -20.21
C LEU A 61 8.38 5.71 -19.80
N LEU A 62 8.90 4.91 -20.74
CA LEU A 62 9.60 3.66 -20.43
C LEU A 62 10.85 3.90 -19.57
N LEU A 63 11.67 4.90 -19.90
CA LEU A 63 12.86 5.22 -19.08
C LEU A 63 12.49 5.67 -17.66
N ILE A 64 11.38 6.39 -17.49
CA ILE A 64 10.88 6.76 -16.16
C ILE A 64 10.48 5.50 -15.40
N VAL A 65 9.72 4.59 -16.03
CA VAL A 65 9.34 3.31 -15.43
C VAL A 65 10.60 2.50 -15.07
N ASP A 66 11.58 2.45 -15.96
CA ASP A 66 12.81 1.71 -15.79
C ASP A 66 13.66 2.23 -14.62
N ALA A 67 13.67 3.56 -14.44
CA ALA A 67 14.36 4.20 -13.32
C ALA A 67 13.62 4.01 -11.99
N LEU A 68 12.30 3.78 -12.01
CA LEU A 68 11.46 3.67 -10.82
C LEU A 68 11.19 2.23 -10.40
N HIS A 69 11.33 1.24 -11.29
CA HIS A 69 11.11 -0.15 -10.92
C HIS A 69 12.27 -0.67 -10.04
N PRO A 70 12.00 -1.60 -9.11
CA PRO A 70 13.07 -2.28 -8.38
C PRO A 70 14.06 -2.91 -9.36
N PRO A 71 15.38 -2.89 -9.09
CA PRO A 71 16.36 -3.50 -9.98
C PRO A 71 16.07 -5.00 -10.14
N VAL A 72 16.35 -5.55 -11.32
CA VAL A 72 16.25 -7.00 -11.53
C VAL A 72 17.32 -7.68 -10.67
N LEU A 73 16.90 -8.48 -9.70
CA LEU A 73 17.79 -9.18 -8.78
C LEU A 73 17.95 -10.64 -9.21
N ASN A 74 19.18 -11.15 -9.17
CA ASN A 74 19.42 -12.58 -9.32
C ASN A 74 19.07 -13.34 -8.02
N GLY A 75 19.03 -14.68 -8.09
CA GLY A 75 18.64 -15.51 -6.95
C GLY A 75 19.50 -15.32 -5.70
N LEU A 76 20.80 -15.07 -5.85
CA LEU A 76 21.70 -14.82 -4.71
C LEU A 76 21.38 -13.47 -4.06
N GLN A 77 21.21 -12.42 -4.88
CA GLN A 77 20.86 -11.09 -4.40
C GLN A 77 19.50 -11.08 -3.69
N LEU A 78 18.51 -11.84 -4.17
CA LEU A 78 17.22 -12.00 -3.50
C LEU A 78 17.35 -12.63 -2.12
N ILE A 79 18.21 -13.64 -1.96
CA ILE A 79 18.45 -14.29 -0.66
C ILE A 79 19.18 -13.32 0.29
N GLU A 80 20.17 -12.59 -0.19
CA GLU A 80 20.88 -11.58 0.59
C GLU A 80 19.97 -10.43 1.01
N ASP A 81 19.07 -10.00 0.12
CA ASP A 81 18.05 -9.01 0.41
C ASP A 81 17.07 -9.51 1.46
N ALA A 82 16.51 -10.72 1.29
CA ALA A 82 15.60 -11.32 2.26
C ALA A 82 16.22 -11.54 3.65
N LYS A 83 17.54 -11.77 3.72
CA LYS A 83 18.29 -11.87 4.98
C LYS A 83 18.51 -10.50 5.64
N ARG A 84 18.85 -9.47 4.85
CA ARG A 84 19.12 -8.11 5.35
C ARG A 84 17.84 -7.36 5.71
N ASN A 85 16.79 -7.50 4.90
CA ASN A 85 15.52 -6.80 5.01
C ASN A 85 14.46 -7.65 5.73
N LYS A 86 14.85 -8.45 6.72
CA LYS A 86 13.91 -9.24 7.53
C LYS A 86 13.20 -8.35 8.55
N HIS A 87 12.42 -7.39 8.06
CA HIS A 87 11.59 -6.55 8.92
C HIS A 87 10.27 -7.26 9.19
N VAL A 88 9.95 -7.43 10.47
CA VAL A 88 8.71 -8.07 10.94
C VAL A 88 7.99 -7.15 11.92
N PHE A 89 6.66 -7.22 11.88
CA PHE A 89 5.78 -6.63 12.87
C PHE A 89 5.18 -7.73 13.73
N SER A 90 5.39 -7.64 15.04
CA SER A 90 4.70 -8.53 15.98
C SER A 90 3.18 -8.38 15.85
N THR A 91 2.48 -9.50 15.89
CA THR A 91 1.02 -9.54 15.96
C THR A 91 0.50 -9.19 17.36
N GLY A 92 1.37 -9.17 18.38
CA GLY A 92 1.02 -9.08 19.79
C GLY A 92 0.60 -10.42 20.40
N CYS A 93 0.64 -11.52 19.64
CA CYS A 93 0.36 -12.86 20.10
C CYS A 93 1.59 -13.76 19.88
N GLU A 94 2.27 -14.14 20.96
CA GLU A 94 3.52 -14.91 20.90
C GLU A 94 3.40 -16.21 20.09
N GLY A 95 2.28 -16.94 20.24
CA GLY A 95 2.06 -18.18 19.50
C GLY A 95 1.95 -17.97 17.98
N ILE A 96 1.30 -16.89 17.55
CA ILE A 96 1.19 -16.54 16.13
C ILE A 96 2.56 -16.04 15.62
N ASP A 97 3.24 -15.20 16.39
CA ASP A 97 4.56 -14.69 16.03
C ASP A 97 5.57 -15.83 15.88
N ALA A 98 5.55 -16.82 16.79
CA ALA A 98 6.37 -18.01 16.68
C ALA A 98 6.07 -18.80 15.39
N LEU A 99 4.79 -19.01 15.07
CA LEU A 99 4.37 -19.70 13.84
C LEU A 99 4.83 -18.97 12.57
N LEU A 100 4.83 -17.64 12.57
CA LEU A 100 5.26 -16.81 11.45
C LEU A 100 6.79 -16.57 11.39
N GLY A 101 7.54 -17.04 12.40
CA GLY A 101 8.98 -16.85 12.51
C GLY A 101 9.39 -15.43 12.91
N GLY A 102 8.60 -14.80 13.77
CA GLY A 102 8.81 -13.49 14.40
C GLY A 102 7.66 -12.49 14.24
N GLY A 103 6.65 -12.80 13.43
CA GLY A 103 5.51 -11.92 13.15
C GLY A 103 5.24 -11.71 11.65
N LEU A 104 4.45 -10.68 11.32
CA LEU A 104 4.06 -10.34 9.95
C LEU A 104 5.23 -9.68 9.20
N ARG A 105 5.60 -10.21 8.04
CA ARG A 105 6.73 -9.67 7.26
C ARG A 105 6.34 -8.43 6.47
N VAL A 106 7.20 -7.42 6.50
CA VAL A 106 7.03 -6.20 5.68
C VAL A 106 7.16 -6.55 4.20
N GLY A 107 6.34 -5.91 3.37
CA GLY A 107 6.32 -6.13 1.92
C GLY A 107 5.67 -7.44 1.49
N GLN A 108 5.06 -8.20 2.42
CA GLN A 108 4.34 -9.44 2.12
C GLN A 108 2.86 -9.33 2.48
N LEU A 109 2.02 -9.90 1.62
CA LEU A 109 0.60 -10.09 1.91
C LEU A 109 0.43 -11.35 2.75
N THR A 110 -0.15 -11.22 3.95
CA THR A 110 -0.48 -12.35 4.82
C THR A 110 -2.00 -12.49 4.91
N GLU A 111 -2.52 -13.65 4.50
CA GLU A 111 -3.95 -13.94 4.53
C GLU A 111 -4.30 -14.82 5.74
N LEU A 112 -5.30 -14.42 6.52
CA LEU A 112 -5.81 -15.19 7.65
C LEU A 112 -7.21 -15.74 7.33
N VAL A 113 -7.32 -17.06 7.17
CA VAL A 113 -8.55 -17.75 6.76
C VAL A 113 -9.08 -18.62 7.90
N GLY A 114 -10.41 -18.73 8.00
CA GLY A 114 -11.07 -19.60 8.97
C GLY A 114 -12.58 -19.35 9.08
N PRO A 115 -13.32 -20.22 9.79
CA PRO A 115 -14.77 -20.09 9.99
C PRO A 115 -15.21 -18.78 10.64
N SER A 116 -16.49 -18.42 10.55
CA SER A 116 -17.03 -17.29 11.32
C SER A 116 -16.73 -17.46 12.82
N SER A 117 -16.49 -16.35 13.52
CA SER A 117 -16.14 -16.34 14.95
C SER A 117 -14.85 -17.08 15.35
N SER A 118 -14.00 -17.49 14.40
CA SER A 118 -12.70 -18.13 14.69
C SER A 118 -11.62 -17.17 15.21
N GLY A 119 -11.95 -15.90 15.46
CA GLY A 119 -11.02 -14.90 16.01
C GLY A 119 -10.23 -14.08 15.00
N LYS A 120 -10.47 -14.20 13.68
CA LYS A 120 -9.73 -13.45 12.64
C LYS A 120 -9.68 -11.94 12.89
N THR A 121 -10.84 -11.31 13.10
CA THR A 121 -10.94 -9.88 13.41
C THR A 121 -10.15 -9.52 14.68
N GLN A 122 -10.13 -10.40 15.68
CA GLN A 122 -9.38 -10.15 16.91
C GLN A 122 -7.87 -10.15 16.65
N VAL A 123 -7.37 -11.08 15.84
CA VAL A 123 -5.95 -11.10 15.41
C VAL A 123 -5.60 -9.83 14.64
N CYS A 124 -6.46 -9.40 13.70
CA CYS A 124 -6.25 -8.17 12.95
C CYS A 124 -6.22 -6.94 13.86
N LEU A 125 -7.21 -6.78 14.76
CA LEU A 125 -7.27 -5.64 15.69
C LEU A 125 -6.07 -5.63 16.65
N MET A 126 -5.64 -6.79 17.15
CA MET A 126 -4.48 -6.91 18.02
C MET A 126 -3.20 -6.55 17.27
N SER A 127 -2.99 -7.10 16.07
CA SER A 127 -1.83 -6.79 15.23
C SER A 127 -1.76 -5.31 14.89
N SER A 128 -2.88 -4.70 14.48
CA SER A 128 -2.98 -3.27 14.22
C SER A 128 -2.65 -2.42 15.45
N SER A 129 -3.14 -2.83 16.63
CA SER A 129 -2.85 -2.14 17.89
C SER A 129 -1.37 -2.22 18.26
N THR A 130 -0.77 -3.41 18.10
CA THR A 130 0.65 -3.65 18.37
C THR A 130 1.55 -2.83 17.45
N VAL A 131 1.22 -2.75 16.15
CA VAL A 131 1.96 -1.92 15.19
C VAL A 131 1.81 -0.43 15.52
N ALA A 132 0.59 0.02 15.81
CA ALA A 132 0.33 1.42 16.12
C ALA A 132 1.03 1.90 17.41
N LYS A 133 1.15 1.03 18.43
CA LYS A 133 1.96 1.28 19.64
C LYS A 133 3.42 1.63 19.34
N ASN A 134 3.98 1.04 18.28
CA ASN A 134 5.34 1.30 17.84
C ASN A 134 5.46 2.60 17.00
N LYS A 135 4.48 3.51 17.10
CA LYS A 135 4.39 4.79 16.38
C LYS A 135 4.40 4.63 14.85
N CYS A 136 3.96 3.48 14.36
CA CYS A 136 3.73 3.24 12.94
C CYS A 136 2.29 3.61 12.57
N SER A 137 2.09 4.14 11.36
CA SER A 137 0.74 4.36 10.82
C SER A 137 0.12 3.02 10.38
N VAL A 138 -1.17 2.85 10.65
CA VAL A 138 -1.93 1.65 10.28
C VAL A 138 -3.22 2.07 9.59
N ILE A 139 -3.49 1.46 8.45
CA ILE A 139 -4.77 1.57 7.74
C ILE A 139 -5.55 0.29 8.00
N TYR A 140 -6.74 0.41 8.57
CA TYR A 140 -7.65 -0.72 8.80
C TYR A 140 -8.87 -0.59 7.89
N LEU A 141 -9.06 -1.55 6.99
CA LEU A 141 -10.21 -1.60 6.08
C LEU A 141 -11.22 -2.61 6.62
N ASP A 142 -12.38 -2.14 7.03
CA ASP A 142 -13.43 -2.97 7.61
C ASP A 142 -14.62 -3.10 6.66
N THR A 143 -14.79 -4.28 6.08
CA THR A 143 -15.93 -4.61 5.23
C THR A 143 -17.08 -5.26 5.99
N GLY A 144 -16.84 -5.70 7.23
CA GLY A 144 -17.79 -6.47 8.04
C GLY A 144 -18.44 -5.66 9.16
N ASN A 145 -18.16 -4.36 9.27
CA ASN A 145 -18.57 -3.49 10.39
C ASN A 145 -18.22 -4.10 11.76
N SER A 146 -17.02 -4.67 11.85
CA SER A 146 -16.50 -5.42 12.98
C SER A 146 -15.36 -4.70 13.73
N PHE A 147 -14.94 -3.53 13.23
CA PHE A 147 -13.97 -2.67 13.88
C PHE A 147 -14.52 -2.11 15.20
N SER A 148 -13.69 -2.12 16.25
CA SER A 148 -14.06 -1.64 17.58
C SER A 148 -12.94 -0.78 18.18
N PRO A 149 -13.12 0.54 18.29
CA PRO A 149 -12.18 1.43 18.98
C PRO A 149 -11.93 1.03 20.43
N GLN A 150 -12.96 0.56 21.13
CA GLN A 150 -12.85 0.08 22.51
C GLN A 150 -11.93 -1.12 22.59
N ARG A 151 -11.97 -2.01 21.59
CA ARG A 151 -11.08 -3.16 21.53
C ARG A 151 -9.63 -2.77 21.22
N ILE A 152 -9.42 -1.78 20.35
CA ILE A 152 -8.09 -1.17 20.14
C ILE A 152 -7.56 -0.58 21.44
N ALA A 153 -8.36 0.25 22.13
CA ALA A 153 -7.99 0.85 23.42
C ALA A 153 -7.65 -0.18 24.49
N TYR A 154 -8.36 -1.32 24.49
CA TYR A 154 -8.04 -2.45 25.35
C TYR A 154 -6.68 -3.07 25.02
N PHE A 155 -6.41 -3.41 23.75
CA PHE A 155 -5.13 -3.99 23.34
C PHE A 155 -3.97 -3.01 23.58
N VAL A 156 -4.15 -1.76 23.16
CA VAL A 156 -3.77 -0.52 23.85
C VAL A 156 -3.15 -0.66 25.25
N GLY A 157 -4.04 -0.67 26.25
CA GLY A 157 -3.71 -0.63 27.67
C GLY A 157 -3.12 -1.92 28.26
N GLN A 158 -3.26 -3.08 27.61
CA GLN A 158 -2.78 -4.38 28.13
C GLN A 158 -1.25 -4.51 28.31
N SER A 159 -0.45 -3.50 27.96
CA SER A 159 1.01 -3.50 28.15
C SER A 159 1.48 -2.76 29.42
N SER A 160 0.55 -2.21 30.21
CA SER A 160 0.83 -1.59 31.50
C SER A 160 -0.01 -2.31 32.55
N ASP A 161 0.58 -2.69 33.67
CA ASP A 161 -0.10 -3.28 34.83
C ASP A 161 -1.13 -2.30 35.42
N TYR A 162 -2.28 -2.16 34.77
CA TYR A 162 -3.42 -1.38 35.27
C TYR A 162 -4.71 -2.18 35.12
N VAL A 163 -4.98 -2.97 36.15
CA VAL A 163 -6.33 -3.41 36.52
C VAL A 163 -7.03 -2.25 37.22
N SER A 164 -7.89 -1.54 36.49
CA SER A 164 -9.12 -0.97 37.05
C SER A 164 -10.07 -0.57 35.94
N VAL A 165 -11.12 -1.37 35.78
CA VAL A 165 -12.34 -1.04 35.03
C VAL A 165 -13.04 0.08 35.80
N ASN A 166 -12.66 1.34 35.56
CA ASN A 166 -13.47 2.55 35.71
C ASN A 166 -12.59 3.75 35.34
N GLN A 167 -13.00 4.48 34.29
CA GLN A 167 -12.27 5.57 33.63
C GLN A 167 -10.98 5.15 32.93
N VAL A 168 -11.11 4.71 31.67
CA VAL A 168 -10.01 4.84 30.70
C VAL A 168 -9.83 6.34 30.48
N SER A 169 -8.94 6.97 31.24
CA SER A 169 -8.36 8.25 30.83
C SER A 169 -7.58 7.95 29.55
N LEU A 170 -8.18 8.31 28.41
CA LEU A 170 -7.55 8.17 27.11
C LEU A 170 -6.31 9.06 27.11
N ASP A 171 -5.14 8.47 27.36
CA ASP A 171 -3.87 9.17 27.27
C ASP A 171 -3.71 9.76 25.86
N SER A 172 -3.02 10.89 25.77
CA SER A 172 -2.68 11.59 24.52
C SER A 172 -2.14 10.66 23.43
N ASP A 173 -1.29 9.69 23.81
CA ASP A 173 -0.75 8.68 22.90
C ASP A 173 -1.82 7.70 22.41
N LEU A 174 -2.72 7.26 23.31
CA LEU A 174 -3.82 6.36 22.99
C LEU A 174 -4.85 7.03 22.07
N LEU A 175 -5.15 8.31 22.33
CA LEU A 175 -5.93 9.16 21.43
C LEU A 175 -5.25 9.24 20.07
N SER A 176 -3.95 9.55 19.99
CA SER A 176 -3.24 9.67 18.71
C SER A 176 -3.32 8.39 17.86
N ILE A 177 -3.23 7.21 18.49
CA ILE A 177 -3.33 5.90 17.83
C ILE A 177 -4.75 5.65 17.32
N VAL A 178 -5.76 5.86 18.17
CA VAL A 178 -7.16 5.67 17.81
C VAL A 178 -7.58 6.66 16.71
N TRP A 179 -7.14 7.92 16.79
CA TRP A 179 -7.37 8.95 15.76
C TRP A 179 -6.65 8.62 14.45
N SER A 180 -5.42 8.08 14.48
CA SER A 180 -4.70 7.68 13.24
C SER A 180 -5.42 6.57 12.49
N LEU A 181 -5.94 5.57 13.22
CA LEU A 181 -6.76 4.50 12.65
C LEU A 181 -8.10 5.01 12.12
N PHE A 182 -8.77 5.90 12.87
CA PHE A 182 -10.09 6.45 12.50
C PHE A 182 -10.03 7.48 11.36
N PHE A 183 -8.96 8.29 11.28
CA PHE A 183 -8.76 9.27 10.21
C PHE A 183 -8.57 8.60 8.84
N CYS A 184 -7.98 7.40 8.80
CA CYS A 184 -7.92 6.59 7.57
C CYS A 184 -9.30 6.08 7.13
N LEU A 185 -10.24 5.87 8.06
CA LEU A 185 -11.63 5.50 7.74
C LEU A 185 -12.46 6.70 7.24
N LEU A 186 -12.18 7.91 7.73
CA LEU A 186 -12.95 9.12 7.36
C LEU A 186 -12.40 9.89 6.14
N THR A 187 -11.14 9.70 5.76
CA THR A 187 -10.55 10.34 4.57
C THR A 187 -10.91 9.70 3.24
N GLY A 188 -11.92 8.81 3.22
CA GLY A 188 -12.87 8.74 2.10
C GLY A 188 -12.30 8.55 0.69
N HIS A 189 -11.15 7.90 0.50
CA HIS A 189 -10.89 7.25 -0.77
C HIS A 189 -11.68 5.96 -0.80
N LYS A 190 -12.88 6.04 -1.38
CA LYS A 190 -13.72 4.90 -1.75
C LYS A 190 -12.85 3.83 -2.41
N ILE A 191 -12.49 2.79 -1.66
CA ILE A 191 -12.06 1.54 -2.26
C ILE A 191 -13.36 0.85 -2.66
N VAL A 192 -13.74 1.05 -3.92
CA VAL A 192 -14.76 0.25 -4.57
C VAL A 192 -14.13 -1.12 -4.78
N CYS A 193 -14.43 -2.07 -3.89
CA CYS A 193 -14.25 -3.48 -4.20
C CYS A 193 -15.31 -3.85 -5.25
N LYS A 194 -14.88 -4.08 -6.48
CA LYS A 194 -15.65 -4.85 -7.47
C LYS A 194 -15.61 -6.32 -7.09
#